data_AF-A0A9E3AVY8-F1
#
_entry.id   AF-A0A9E3AVY8-F1
#
_cell.length_a   1.000
_cell.length_b   1.000
_cell.length_c   1.000
_cell.angle_alpha   90.00
_cell.angle_beta   90.00
_cell.angle_gamma   90.00
#
_symmetry.space_group_name_H-M   'P 1'
#
loop_
_entity.id
_entity.type
_entity.pdbx_description
1 polymer ?
#
loop_
_entity_poly.entity_id
_entity_poly.type
_entity_poly.pdbx_seq_one_letter_code
_entity_poly.pdbx_strand_id
1 'polypeptide(L)'
;MRLYLWLRMRTFLVNLARRPDRLAAMTAQLERLGIGFERFDAVDAHSTPREVLDAPFAAGGPLGPLSPGDKGCTLSHLHLWRRIAEGPDAFAAVLEDDILLSDSAPEFLLSSEWIPQGVGLVKPERYGDENQLIVIGKPRLSVKGRVLAPLLSRHTGTGGYIISRETAARLAGQPGKIALPVDHLMFNPNNSPVFHWLKPWQLLPAILDQREEVGGATDINRTRQATRPRGLALVKRQLRRNYYDLRLVPRQVAQVLFGQARVVKIPIV
;
A
#
# COMPACT_ATOMS: atom_id res chain seq x y z
N MET A 1 -22.59 -2.50 24.08
CA MET A 1 -22.06 -3.63 23.29
C MET A 1 -22.00 -3.35 21.78
N ARG A 2 -23.02 -2.73 21.15
CA ARG A 2 -22.99 -2.39 19.71
C ARG A 2 -21.81 -1.49 19.30
N LEU A 3 -21.47 -0.43 20.04
CA LEU A 3 -20.40 0.52 19.67
C LEU A 3 -19.02 -0.15 19.51
N TYR A 4 -18.68 -1.09 20.40
CA TYR A 4 -17.40 -1.82 20.40
C TYR A 4 -17.23 -2.77 19.19
N LEU A 5 -18.33 -3.28 18.63
CA LEU A 5 -18.28 -4.13 17.45
C LEU A 5 -17.92 -3.36 16.18
N TRP A 6 -18.31 -2.08 16.07
CA TRP A 6 -17.98 -1.22 14.92
C TRP A 6 -16.52 -0.75 14.92
N LEU A 7 -15.86 -0.82 16.08
CA LEU A 7 -14.49 -0.36 16.28
C LEU A 7 -13.47 -1.48 16.09
N ARG A 8 -13.90 -2.74 16.15
CA ARG A 8 -13.06 -3.86 15.74
C ARG A 8 -12.82 -3.81 14.23
N MET A 9 -11.62 -4.17 13.84
CA MET A 9 -11.24 -4.28 12.43
C MET A 9 -10.90 -5.72 12.12
N ARG A 10 -11.41 -6.22 10.99
CA ARG A 10 -10.89 -7.46 10.42
C ARG A 10 -9.52 -7.22 9.80
N THR A 11 -8.64 -8.20 9.97
CA THR A 11 -7.34 -8.25 9.31
C THR A 11 -7.40 -9.27 8.18
N PHE A 12 -7.07 -8.85 6.97
CA PHE A 12 -6.97 -9.71 5.80
C PHE A 12 -5.51 -9.99 5.47
N LEU A 13 -5.17 -11.24 5.22
CA LEU A 13 -3.85 -11.67 4.74
C LEU A 13 -3.94 -12.07 3.27
N VAL A 14 -3.41 -11.24 2.39
CA VAL A 14 -3.29 -11.51 0.95
C VAL A 14 -2.11 -12.44 0.73
N ASN A 15 -2.40 -13.64 0.25
CA ASN A 15 -1.39 -14.68 0.03
C ASN A 15 -1.74 -15.49 -1.21
N LEU A 16 -0.73 -15.82 -2.01
CA LEU A 16 -0.90 -16.67 -3.19
C LEU A 16 -1.06 -18.13 -2.78
N ALA A 17 -2.01 -18.85 -3.38
CA ALA A 17 -2.20 -20.29 -3.16
C ALA A 17 -0.89 -21.11 -3.22
N ARG A 18 -0.01 -20.78 -4.18
CA ARG A 18 1.29 -21.45 -4.39
C ARG A 18 2.38 -21.09 -3.37
N ARG A 19 2.12 -20.21 -2.39
CA ARG A 19 3.08 -19.77 -1.36
C ARG A 19 2.64 -20.20 0.05
N PRO A 20 2.52 -21.51 0.33
CA PRO A 20 2.21 -22.00 1.67
C PRO A 20 3.33 -21.72 2.67
N ASP A 21 4.58 -21.58 2.19
CA ASP A 21 5.75 -21.19 2.98
C ASP A 21 5.56 -19.83 3.65
N ARG A 22 5.16 -18.82 2.87
CA ARG A 22 4.90 -17.47 3.37
C ARG A 22 3.66 -17.40 4.24
N LEU A 23 2.61 -18.13 3.88
CA LEU A 23 1.41 -18.25 4.70
C LEU A 23 1.75 -18.79 6.09
N ALA A 24 2.54 -19.85 6.19
CA ALA A 24 2.95 -20.43 7.47
C ALA A 24 3.77 -19.43 8.30
N ALA A 25 4.72 -18.73 7.68
CA ALA A 25 5.53 -17.71 8.35
C ALA A 25 4.68 -16.56 8.91
N MET A 26 3.75 -16.02 8.11
CA MET A 26 2.84 -14.98 8.56
C MET A 26 1.83 -15.45 9.61
N THR A 27 1.33 -16.69 9.48
CA THR A 27 0.44 -17.29 10.47
C THR A 27 1.13 -17.35 11.83
N ALA A 28 2.37 -17.83 11.89
CA ALA A 28 3.13 -17.88 13.14
C ALA A 28 3.35 -16.48 13.76
N GLN A 29 3.64 -15.46 12.95
CA GLN A 29 3.78 -14.09 13.45
C GLN A 29 2.45 -13.53 14.00
N LEU A 30 1.35 -13.74 13.28
CA LEU A 30 0.02 -13.25 13.67
C LEU A 30 -0.49 -13.96 14.92
N GLU A 31 -0.32 -15.28 15.02
CA GLU A 31 -0.68 -16.06 16.21
C GLU A 31 0.12 -15.65 17.44
N ARG A 32 1.45 -15.48 17.29
CA ARG A 32 2.32 -14.97 18.38
C ARG A 32 1.85 -13.62 18.92
N LEU A 33 1.30 -12.76 18.05
CA LEU A 33 0.81 -11.43 18.39
C LEU A 33 -0.69 -11.43 18.77
N GLY A 34 -1.37 -12.57 18.73
CA GLY A 34 -2.81 -12.67 19.02
C GLY A 34 -3.70 -11.96 18.00
N ILE A 35 -3.24 -11.81 16.76
CA ILE A 35 -3.98 -11.14 15.68
C ILE A 35 -4.73 -12.18 14.86
N GLY A 36 -6.05 -12.23 15.04
CA GLY A 36 -6.93 -13.02 14.16
C GLY A 36 -6.97 -12.43 12.75
N PHE A 37 -6.94 -13.30 11.73
CA PHE A 37 -6.95 -12.88 10.33
C PHE A 37 -7.82 -13.77 9.44
N GLU A 38 -8.25 -13.20 8.32
CA GLU A 38 -8.89 -13.92 7.22
C GLU A 38 -7.92 -13.99 6.04
N ARG A 39 -7.56 -15.20 5.60
CA ARG A 39 -6.79 -15.35 4.36
C ARG A 39 -7.64 -14.92 3.17
N PHE A 40 -7.04 -14.11 2.30
CA PHE A 40 -7.57 -13.77 0.99
C PHE A 40 -6.69 -14.42 -0.07
N ASP A 41 -7.29 -15.27 -0.92
CA ASP A 41 -6.58 -15.95 -1.99
C ASP A 41 -6.21 -14.94 -3.09
N ALA A 42 -4.91 -14.67 -3.23
CA ALA A 42 -4.40 -13.68 -4.15
C ALA A 42 -4.48 -14.18 -5.60
N VAL A 43 -4.74 -13.27 -6.53
CA VAL A 43 -4.75 -13.54 -7.97
C VAL A 43 -3.33 -13.86 -8.42
N ASP A 44 -3.12 -15.12 -8.80
CA ASP A 44 -1.86 -15.57 -9.36
C ASP A 44 -1.79 -15.28 -10.86
N ALA A 45 -0.89 -14.38 -11.23
CA ALA A 45 -0.62 -14.03 -12.62
C ALA A 45 -0.10 -15.21 -13.48
N HIS A 46 0.44 -16.28 -12.88
CA HIS A 46 0.94 -17.45 -13.60
C HIS A 46 -0.18 -18.40 -14.01
N SER A 47 -1.23 -18.52 -13.19
CA SER A 47 -2.36 -19.41 -13.47
C SER A 47 -3.57 -18.69 -14.06
N THR A 48 -3.58 -17.35 -14.08
CA THR A 48 -4.66 -16.55 -14.65
C THR A 48 -4.45 -16.37 -16.17
N PRO A 49 -5.44 -16.70 -17.03
CA PRO A 49 -5.36 -16.45 -18.47
C PRO A 49 -5.08 -14.98 -18.78
N ARG A 50 -4.26 -14.72 -19.81
CA ARG A 50 -3.73 -13.38 -20.09
C ARG A 50 -4.84 -12.39 -20.44
N GLU A 51 -5.88 -12.85 -21.11
CA GLU A 51 -7.04 -12.07 -21.52
C GLU A 51 -7.80 -11.54 -20.30
N VAL A 52 -7.97 -12.39 -19.28
CA VAL A 52 -8.61 -12.04 -18.01
C VAL A 52 -7.71 -11.12 -17.20
N LEU A 53 -6.42 -11.43 -17.12
CA LEU A 53 -5.44 -10.62 -16.39
C LEU A 53 -5.31 -9.21 -16.97
N ASP A 54 -5.45 -9.05 -18.29
CA ASP A 54 -5.27 -7.77 -18.99
C ASP A 54 -6.51 -6.91 -19.11
N ALA A 55 -7.70 -7.52 -19.15
CA ALA A 55 -8.93 -6.80 -19.43
C ALA A 55 -9.11 -5.53 -18.58
N PRO A 56 -8.80 -5.53 -17.26
CA PRO A 56 -8.97 -4.35 -16.40
C PRO A 56 -7.89 -3.28 -16.56
N PHE A 57 -6.80 -3.56 -17.29
CA PHE A 57 -5.62 -2.69 -17.35
C PHE A 57 -5.48 -1.96 -18.68
N ALA A 58 -4.97 -0.74 -18.60
CA ALA A 58 -4.60 0.04 -19.77
C ALA A 58 -3.34 -0.56 -20.42
N ALA A 59 -3.22 -0.43 -21.74
CA ALA A 59 -2.04 -0.90 -22.47
C ALA A 59 -0.74 -0.19 -22.04
N GLY A 60 -0.86 0.98 -21.41
CA GLY A 60 0.24 1.71 -20.80
C GLY A 60 -0.24 2.74 -19.79
N GLY A 61 0.70 3.41 -19.13
CA GLY A 61 0.42 4.40 -18.10
C GLY A 61 1.61 5.30 -17.83
N PRO A 62 1.57 6.12 -16.77
CA PRO A 62 2.67 7.00 -16.37
C PRO A 62 4.02 6.29 -16.21
N LEU A 63 3.99 5.01 -15.82
CA LEU A 63 5.19 4.18 -15.57
C LEU A 63 5.53 3.19 -16.69
N GLY A 64 4.72 3.17 -17.75
CA GLY A 64 4.76 2.14 -18.79
C GLY A 64 3.73 1.03 -18.56
N PRO A 65 3.81 -0.09 -19.31
CA PRO A 65 2.95 -1.25 -19.11
C PRO A 65 3.24 -1.93 -17.77
N LEU A 66 2.20 -2.46 -17.12
CA LEU A 66 2.32 -3.22 -15.88
C LEU A 66 2.79 -4.64 -16.18
N SER A 67 3.67 -5.18 -15.31
CA SER A 67 4.05 -6.59 -15.38
C SER A 67 2.86 -7.49 -15.01
N PRO A 68 2.84 -8.77 -15.43
CA PRO A 68 1.83 -9.73 -14.98
C PRO A 68 1.70 -9.79 -13.45
N GLY A 69 2.82 -9.80 -12.72
CA GLY A 69 2.83 -9.77 -11.25
C GLY A 69 2.18 -8.52 -10.67
N ASP A 70 2.48 -7.33 -11.21
CA ASP A 70 1.81 -6.08 -10.80
C ASP A 70 0.29 -6.15 -11.02
N LYS A 71 -0.13 -6.79 -12.11
CA LYS A 71 -1.57 -6.98 -12.43
C LYS A 71 -2.24 -7.93 -11.44
N GLY A 72 -1.62 -9.08 -11.15
CA GLY A 72 -2.13 -10.04 -10.16
C GLY A 72 -2.25 -9.42 -8.77
N CYS A 73 -1.20 -8.74 -8.29
CA CYS A 73 -1.23 -7.99 -7.04
C CYS A 73 -2.36 -6.94 -7.04
N THR A 74 -2.43 -6.11 -8.08
CA THR A 74 -3.46 -5.05 -8.17
C THR A 74 -4.89 -5.61 -8.22
N LEU A 75 -5.12 -6.72 -8.93
CA LEU A 75 -6.43 -7.37 -8.95
C LEU A 75 -6.79 -7.99 -7.60
N SER A 76 -5.81 -8.55 -6.89
CA SER A 76 -6.02 -9.09 -5.53
C SER A 76 -6.56 -8.01 -4.60
N HIS A 77 -5.93 -6.83 -4.59
CA HIS A 77 -6.41 -5.71 -3.78
C HIS A 77 -7.75 -5.17 -4.28
N LEU A 78 -7.98 -5.10 -5.59
CA LEU A 78 -9.27 -4.66 -6.13
C LEU A 78 -10.43 -5.57 -5.68
N HIS A 79 -10.24 -6.89 -5.74
CA HIS A 79 -11.22 -7.86 -5.26
C HIS A 79 -11.40 -7.76 -3.74
N LEU A 80 -10.31 -7.61 -2.99
CA LEU A 80 -10.37 -7.45 -1.55
C LEU A 80 -11.09 -6.15 -1.14
N TRP A 81 -10.90 -5.05 -1.86
CA TRP A 81 -11.62 -3.80 -1.60
C TRP A 81 -13.13 -3.95 -1.79
N ARG A 82 -13.59 -4.75 -2.77
CA ARG A 82 -15.02 -5.08 -2.93
C ARG A 82 -15.54 -5.86 -1.72
N ARG A 83 -14.79 -6.87 -1.28
CA ARG A 83 -15.13 -7.65 -0.07
C ARG A 83 -15.18 -6.78 1.19
N ILE A 84 -14.26 -5.83 1.33
CA ILE A 84 -14.26 -4.88 2.45
C ILE A 84 -15.46 -3.95 2.36
N ALA A 85 -15.76 -3.41 1.17
CA ALA A 85 -16.89 -2.51 0.92
C ALA A 85 -18.25 -3.14 1.26
N GLU A 86 -18.40 -4.43 1.01
CA GLU A 86 -19.59 -5.23 1.31
C GLU A 86 -19.64 -5.69 2.79
N GLY A 87 -18.56 -5.50 3.54
CA GLY A 87 -18.41 -5.91 4.92
C GLY A 87 -19.06 -4.98 5.95
N PRO A 88 -19.27 -5.45 7.20
CA PRO A 88 -19.87 -4.65 8.25
C PRO A 88 -18.92 -3.63 8.89
N ASP A 89 -17.61 -3.90 8.93
CA ASP A 89 -16.63 -3.09 9.68
C ASP A 89 -16.38 -1.74 9.01
N ALA A 90 -16.17 -0.71 9.83
CA ALA A 90 -15.85 0.62 9.33
C ALA A 90 -14.44 0.67 8.70
N PHE A 91 -13.52 -0.16 9.18
CA PHE A 91 -12.16 -0.27 8.69
C PHE A 91 -11.71 -1.73 8.63
N ALA A 92 -10.75 -2.00 7.75
CA ALA A 92 -10.06 -3.26 7.66
C ALA A 92 -8.54 -3.05 7.56
N ALA A 93 -7.78 -3.93 8.20
CA ALA A 93 -6.35 -4.06 7.96
C ALA A 93 -6.12 -5.03 6.79
N VAL A 94 -5.23 -4.68 5.88
CA VAL A 94 -4.80 -5.51 4.75
C VAL A 94 -3.30 -5.71 4.89
N LEU A 95 -2.86 -6.96 4.91
CA LEU A 95 -1.46 -7.38 4.98
C LEU A 95 -1.13 -8.28 3.79
N GLU A 96 0.07 -8.16 3.22
CA GLU A 96 0.65 -9.14 2.31
C GLU A 96 1.48 -10.16 3.09
N ASP A 97 1.92 -11.22 2.40
CA ASP A 97 2.58 -12.37 3.01
C ASP A 97 4.10 -12.25 3.21
N ASP A 98 4.68 -11.10 2.90
CA ASP A 98 6.13 -10.86 2.91
C ASP A 98 6.56 -9.68 3.79
N ILE A 99 5.86 -9.49 4.92
CA ILE A 99 6.15 -8.45 5.92
C ILE A 99 6.62 -9.04 7.26
N LEU A 100 7.33 -8.22 8.02
CA LEU A 100 7.57 -8.42 9.45
C LEU A 100 6.66 -7.50 10.26
N LEU A 101 6.10 -8.05 11.34
CA LEU A 101 5.24 -7.32 12.28
C LEU A 101 6.01 -6.95 13.55
N SER A 102 5.92 -5.68 13.97
CA SER A 102 6.42 -5.27 15.28
C SER A 102 5.53 -5.79 16.41
N ASP A 103 6.09 -5.88 17.62
CA ASP A 103 5.33 -6.36 18.79
C ASP A 103 4.16 -5.44 19.18
N SER A 104 4.20 -4.17 18.76
CA SER A 104 3.09 -3.23 18.98
C SER A 104 2.02 -3.28 17.88
N ALA A 105 2.15 -4.13 16.87
CA ALA A 105 1.18 -4.21 15.77
C ALA A 105 -0.27 -4.44 16.22
N PRO A 106 -0.56 -5.27 17.26
CA PRO A 106 -1.93 -5.46 17.76
C PRO A 106 -2.63 -4.15 18.16
N GLU A 107 -1.88 -3.17 18.68
CA GLU A 107 -2.43 -1.89 19.11
C GLU A 107 -3.07 -1.08 17.98
N PHE A 108 -2.66 -1.33 16.74
CA PHE A 108 -3.08 -0.58 15.56
C PHE A 108 -3.91 -1.41 14.57
N LEU A 109 -3.75 -2.74 14.55
CA LEU A 109 -4.43 -3.61 13.58
C LEU A 109 -5.79 -4.16 14.08
N LEU A 110 -6.02 -4.20 15.40
CA LEU A 110 -7.24 -4.81 15.96
C LEU A 110 -8.42 -3.85 16.13
N SER A 111 -8.15 -2.54 16.24
CA SER A 111 -9.17 -1.51 16.49
C SER A 111 -8.91 -0.24 15.70
N SER A 112 -9.98 0.39 15.22
CA SER A 112 -9.95 1.68 14.51
C SER A 112 -10.07 2.89 15.44
N GLU A 113 -10.17 2.71 16.76
CA GLU A 113 -10.41 3.80 17.74
C GLU A 113 -9.39 4.94 17.68
N TRP A 114 -8.15 4.62 17.31
CA TRP A 114 -7.06 5.59 17.23
C TRP A 114 -7.04 6.36 15.90
N ILE A 115 -7.84 5.96 14.91
CA ILE A 115 -7.89 6.57 13.58
C ILE A 115 -8.79 7.81 13.65
N PRO A 116 -8.27 9.02 13.34
CA PRO A 116 -9.08 10.24 13.38
C PRO A 116 -10.23 10.21 12.37
N GLN A 117 -11.32 10.88 12.70
CA GLN A 117 -12.45 11.05 11.78
C GLN A 117 -12.01 11.66 10.45
N GLY A 118 -12.50 11.10 9.34
CA GLY A 118 -12.18 11.55 7.98
C GLY A 118 -10.88 10.98 7.40
N VAL A 119 -10.11 10.20 8.17
CA VAL A 119 -8.95 9.47 7.65
C VAL A 119 -9.42 8.15 7.03
N GLY A 120 -9.38 8.07 5.71
CA GLY A 120 -9.83 6.88 4.96
C GLY A 120 -8.75 5.82 4.69
N LEU A 121 -7.48 6.20 4.80
CA LEU A 121 -6.35 5.31 4.52
C LEU A 121 -5.16 5.65 5.42
N VAL A 122 -4.66 4.64 6.13
CA VAL A 122 -3.42 4.71 6.92
C VAL A 122 -2.41 3.71 6.37
N LYS A 123 -1.17 4.17 6.21
CA LYS A 123 0.00 3.36 5.89
C LYS A 123 0.85 3.15 7.14
N PRO A 124 0.80 1.95 7.76
CA PRO A 124 1.64 1.57 8.89
C PRO A 124 2.96 0.88 8.48
N GLU A 125 3.14 0.67 7.18
CA GLU A 125 4.30 0.03 6.57
C GLU A 125 5.48 0.99 6.39
N ARG A 126 6.68 0.42 6.44
CA ARG A 126 7.91 0.90 5.81
C ARG A 126 8.29 -0.02 4.64
N TYR A 127 8.68 0.57 3.50
CA TYR A 127 9.16 -0.17 2.33
C TYR A 127 10.38 0.51 1.71
N GLY A 128 11.41 -0.26 1.39
CA GLY A 128 12.59 0.20 0.65
C GLY A 128 13.81 0.52 1.52
N ASP A 129 14.68 1.40 1.01
CA ASP A 129 15.99 1.72 1.60
C ASP A 129 15.88 2.35 3.01
N GLU A 130 16.82 2.04 3.92
CA GLU A 130 16.87 2.59 5.29
C GLU A 130 17.02 4.11 5.35
N ASN A 131 17.56 4.69 4.29
CA ASN A 131 17.72 6.13 4.12
C ASN A 131 16.61 6.77 3.29
N GLN A 132 15.54 6.04 2.96
CA GLN A 132 14.41 6.63 2.26
C GLN A 132 13.79 7.75 3.10
N LEU A 133 13.68 8.92 2.47
CA LEU A 133 13.04 10.10 3.04
C LEU A 133 11.63 10.25 2.47
N ILE A 134 10.69 10.62 3.34
CA ILE A 134 9.33 11.00 2.99
C ILE A 134 9.02 12.40 3.49
N VAL A 135 8.00 13.02 2.91
CA VAL A 135 7.46 14.33 3.31
C VAL A 135 6.12 14.11 4.00
N ILE A 136 6.00 14.56 5.25
CA ILE A 136 4.75 14.52 6.02
C ILE A 136 4.19 15.91 6.30
N GLY A 137 2.87 16.04 6.22
CA GLY A 137 2.14 17.28 6.42
C GLY A 137 1.76 17.57 7.88
N LYS A 138 0.80 18.48 8.03
CA LYS A 138 0.06 18.78 9.27
C LYS A 138 -1.42 18.35 9.10
N PRO A 139 -2.14 18.02 10.19
CA PRO A 139 -1.62 17.93 11.57
C PRO A 139 -0.73 16.70 11.76
N ARG A 140 0.02 16.66 12.87
CA ARG A 140 0.86 15.52 13.26
C ARG A 140 0.36 15.08 14.62
N LEU A 141 -0.39 13.99 14.64
CA LEU A 141 -1.13 13.54 15.81
C LEU A 141 -0.30 12.52 16.58
N SER A 142 -0.33 12.60 17.91
CA SER A 142 0.24 11.56 18.76
C SER A 142 -0.82 10.49 18.98
N VAL A 143 -0.53 9.25 18.58
CA VAL A 143 -1.40 8.08 18.72
C VAL A 143 -0.59 6.93 19.30
N LYS A 144 -0.91 6.52 20.54
CA LYS A 144 -0.25 5.39 21.22
C LYS A 144 1.29 5.44 21.13
N GLY A 145 1.89 6.59 21.45
CA GLY A 145 3.34 6.79 21.41
C GLY A 145 3.95 6.93 20.00
N ARG A 146 3.13 6.96 18.95
CA ARG A 146 3.55 7.16 17.55
C ARG A 146 2.99 8.46 16.97
N VAL A 147 3.55 8.89 15.85
CA VAL A 147 3.07 10.02 15.05
C VAL A 147 2.24 9.51 13.88
N LEU A 148 1.04 10.06 13.73
CA LEU A 148 0.20 9.87 12.55
C LEU A 148 0.09 11.22 11.81
N ALA A 149 0.49 11.25 10.54
CA ALA A 149 0.50 12.49 9.75
C ALA A 149 0.15 12.26 8.27
N PRO A 150 -0.40 13.26 7.55
CA PRO A 150 -0.62 13.15 6.10
C PRO A 150 0.68 12.88 5.34
N LEU A 151 0.67 11.89 4.44
CA LEU A 151 1.76 11.61 3.52
C LEU A 151 1.67 12.55 2.31
N LEU A 152 2.74 13.31 2.03
CA LEU A 152 2.79 14.31 0.95
C LEU A 152 3.79 13.96 -0.16
N SER A 153 4.59 12.91 0.02
CA SER A 153 5.53 12.40 -0.99
C SER A 153 5.22 10.95 -1.35
N ARG A 154 5.96 10.44 -2.33
CA ARG A 154 5.91 9.03 -2.70
C ARG A 154 6.48 8.16 -1.58
N HIS A 155 5.73 7.13 -1.20
CA HIS A 155 6.20 6.01 -0.37
C HIS A 155 5.47 4.74 -0.82
N THR A 156 6.00 4.10 -1.86
CA THR A 156 5.45 2.88 -2.49
C THR A 156 5.53 1.67 -1.56
N GLY A 157 4.99 0.52 -1.96
CA GLY A 157 4.72 -0.64 -1.09
C GLY A 157 3.25 -0.73 -0.67
N THR A 158 2.74 -1.96 -0.60
CA THR A 158 1.40 -2.33 -0.11
C THR A 158 1.44 -3.51 0.86
N GLY A 159 2.61 -3.84 1.39
CA GLY A 159 2.81 -4.94 2.34
C GLY A 159 1.88 -4.86 3.55
N GLY A 160 1.46 -3.64 3.93
CA GLY A 160 0.17 -3.52 4.60
C GLY A 160 -0.34 -2.10 4.79
N TYR A 161 -1.66 -1.98 4.96
CA TYR A 161 -2.38 -0.73 5.15
C TYR A 161 -3.71 -0.95 5.87
N ILE A 162 -4.28 0.13 6.39
CA ILE A 162 -5.59 0.13 7.02
C ILE A 162 -6.49 1.06 6.21
N ILE A 163 -7.64 0.57 5.78
CA ILE A 163 -8.53 1.27 4.85
C ILE A 163 -9.95 1.31 5.39
N SER A 164 -10.62 2.44 5.25
CA SER A 164 -12.05 2.55 5.58
C SER A 164 -12.90 1.84 4.53
N ARG A 165 -14.06 1.34 4.93
CA ARG A 165 -15.02 0.71 4.03
C ARG A 165 -15.41 1.62 2.87
N GLU A 166 -15.65 2.91 3.14
CA GLU A 166 -16.02 3.91 2.13
C GLU A 166 -14.87 4.16 1.15
N THR A 167 -13.63 4.16 1.65
CA THR A 167 -12.43 4.32 0.81
C THR A 167 -12.22 3.10 -0.08
N ALA A 168 -12.40 1.90 0.48
CA ALA A 168 -12.35 0.65 -0.28
C ALA A 168 -13.42 0.62 -1.38
N ALA A 169 -14.67 0.98 -1.06
CA ALA A 169 -15.76 1.08 -2.03
C ALA A 169 -15.43 2.07 -3.15
N ARG A 170 -14.90 3.25 -2.82
CA ARG A 170 -14.55 4.29 -3.79
C ARG A 170 -13.38 3.88 -4.69
N LEU A 171 -12.40 3.14 -4.18
CA LEU A 171 -11.31 2.58 -4.98
C LEU A 171 -11.83 1.46 -5.90
N ALA A 172 -12.67 0.56 -5.36
CA ALA A 172 -13.23 -0.57 -6.10
C ALA A 172 -14.17 -0.16 -7.25
N GLY A 173 -14.85 0.97 -7.08
CA GLY A 173 -15.78 1.55 -8.06
C GLY A 173 -15.16 2.55 -9.04
N GLN A 174 -13.82 2.69 -9.10
CA GLN A 174 -13.21 3.61 -10.07
C GLN A 174 -13.52 3.21 -11.51
N PRO A 175 -14.05 4.12 -12.34
CA PRO A 175 -14.35 3.80 -13.73
C PRO A 175 -13.06 3.74 -14.56
N GLY A 176 -13.13 2.98 -15.66
CA GLY A 176 -12.05 2.88 -16.64
C GLY A 176 -10.97 1.86 -16.29
N LYS A 177 -9.88 1.91 -17.06
CA LYS A 177 -8.79 0.93 -16.98
C LYS A 177 -7.71 1.37 -16.00
N ILE A 178 -7.18 0.42 -15.24
CA ILE A 178 -6.09 0.66 -14.28
C ILE A 178 -4.76 0.82 -15.04
N ALA A 179 -4.04 1.90 -14.75
CA ALA A 179 -2.80 2.27 -15.44
C ALA A 179 -1.57 2.37 -14.52
N LEU A 180 -1.72 2.01 -13.24
CA LEU A 180 -0.66 2.03 -12.24
C LEU A 180 -0.76 0.76 -11.37
N PRO A 181 0.38 0.19 -10.95
CA PRO A 181 0.40 -0.77 -9.86
C PRO A 181 -0.27 -0.18 -8.61
N VAL A 182 -0.89 -1.05 -7.80
CA VAL A 182 -1.67 -0.67 -6.61
C VAL A 182 -0.91 0.25 -5.64
N ASP A 183 0.36 -0.02 -5.38
CA ASP A 183 1.20 0.77 -4.49
C ASP A 183 1.45 2.19 -5.00
N HIS A 184 1.65 2.33 -6.30
CA HIS A 184 1.71 3.62 -6.96
C HIS A 184 0.36 4.32 -7.00
N LEU A 185 -0.73 3.58 -7.24
CA LEU A 185 -2.08 4.12 -7.22
C LEU A 185 -2.42 4.70 -5.84
N MET A 186 -2.03 4.04 -4.76
CA MET A 186 -2.37 4.48 -3.40
C MET A 186 -1.38 5.50 -2.83
N PHE A 187 -0.08 5.33 -3.06
CA PHE A 187 0.96 6.03 -2.29
C PHE A 187 1.96 6.83 -3.14
N ASN A 188 1.60 7.16 -4.38
CA ASN A 188 2.43 8.00 -5.24
C ASN A 188 1.69 9.28 -5.72
N PRO A 189 1.91 10.44 -5.08
CA PRO A 189 1.28 11.70 -5.48
C PRO A 189 1.77 12.21 -6.85
N ASN A 190 2.89 11.70 -7.36
CA ASN A 190 3.47 12.13 -8.62
C ASN A 190 2.72 11.58 -9.83
N ASN A 191 1.98 10.47 -9.71
CA ASN A 191 1.31 9.89 -10.87
C ASN A 191 -0.09 9.35 -10.59
N SER A 192 -0.45 9.13 -9.33
CA SER A 192 -1.77 8.63 -8.97
C SER A 192 -2.86 9.66 -9.25
N PRO A 193 -3.90 9.30 -10.01
CA PRO A 193 -5.08 10.14 -10.20
C PRO A 193 -5.97 10.18 -8.96
N VAL A 194 -5.80 9.27 -8.00
CA VAL A 194 -6.66 9.14 -6.82
C VAL A 194 -6.05 9.74 -5.55
N PHE A 195 -4.74 9.98 -5.53
CA PHE A 195 -4.03 10.42 -4.32
C PHE A 195 -4.62 11.67 -3.67
N HIS A 196 -5.10 12.63 -4.48
CA HIS A 196 -5.61 13.90 -3.98
C HIS A 196 -6.87 13.78 -3.12
N TRP A 197 -7.69 12.75 -3.37
CA TRP A 197 -8.87 12.46 -2.54
C TRP A 197 -8.60 11.33 -1.54
N LEU A 198 -7.68 10.42 -1.84
CA LEU A 198 -7.29 9.34 -0.95
C LEU A 198 -6.56 9.86 0.29
N LYS A 199 -5.72 10.90 0.12
CA LYS A 199 -5.00 11.62 1.19
C LYS A 199 -4.44 10.67 2.27
N PRO A 200 -3.58 9.70 1.90
CA PRO A 200 -3.07 8.70 2.84
C PRO A 200 -2.35 9.35 4.02
N TRP A 201 -2.48 8.74 5.20
CA TRP A 201 -1.71 9.11 6.39
C TRP A 201 -0.64 8.06 6.66
N GLN A 202 0.55 8.48 7.07
CA GLN A 202 1.64 7.58 7.45
C GLN A 202 1.73 7.50 8.98
N LEU A 203 1.85 6.29 9.50
CA LEU A 203 2.20 6.03 10.90
C LEU A 203 3.73 5.96 11.03
N LEU A 204 4.27 6.65 12.05
CA LEU A 204 5.70 6.79 12.30
C LEU A 204 5.99 6.63 13.80
N PRO A 205 6.92 5.74 14.22
CA PRO A 205 7.57 4.74 13.39
C PRO A 205 6.58 3.77 12.73
N ALA A 206 7.04 3.01 11.73
CA ALA A 206 6.23 1.94 11.13
C ALA A 206 6.06 0.76 12.10
N ILE A 207 5.00 -0.03 11.92
CA ILE A 207 4.77 -1.30 12.62
C ILE A 207 4.89 -2.51 11.68
N LEU A 208 4.96 -2.27 10.36
CA LEU A 208 5.22 -3.29 9.36
C LEU A 208 6.50 -2.93 8.62
N ASP A 209 7.34 -3.92 8.35
CA ASP A 209 8.55 -3.74 7.54
C ASP A 209 8.58 -4.78 6.42
N GLN A 210 8.55 -4.32 5.18
CA GLN A 210 8.67 -5.18 4.01
C GLN A 210 10.15 -5.25 3.62
N ARG A 211 10.83 -6.34 4.00
CA ARG A 211 12.23 -6.60 3.63
C ARG A 211 12.32 -7.57 2.46
N GLU A 212 13.16 -7.26 1.48
CA GLU A 212 13.42 -8.17 0.34
C GLU A 212 13.95 -9.55 0.76
N GLU A 213 14.58 -9.63 1.94
CA GLU A 213 15.14 -10.86 2.54
C GLU A 213 14.07 -11.79 3.14
N VAL A 214 12.98 -11.23 3.67
CA VAL A 214 11.84 -11.99 4.23
C VAL A 214 10.92 -12.48 3.10
N GLY A 215 10.90 -11.75 1.98
CA GLY A 215 10.17 -12.09 0.77
C GLY A 215 10.96 -12.85 -0.29
N GLY A 216 12.25 -13.20 -0.07
CA GLY A 216 13.08 -13.92 -1.04
C GLY A 216 12.88 -13.45 -2.48
N ALA A 217 13.32 -12.23 -2.82
CA ALA A 217 13.08 -11.58 -4.11
C ALA A 217 11.62 -11.70 -4.58
N THR A 218 10.77 -10.71 -4.23
CA THR A 218 9.40 -10.59 -4.73
C THR A 218 9.29 -11.08 -6.19
N ASP A 219 8.45 -12.07 -6.46
CA ASP A 219 8.29 -12.67 -7.81
C ASP A 219 8.05 -11.59 -8.90
N ILE A 220 7.47 -10.47 -8.46
CA ILE A 220 7.23 -9.25 -9.24
C ILE A 220 8.54 -8.63 -9.75
N ASN A 221 9.60 -8.55 -8.94
CA ASN A 221 10.88 -7.93 -9.30
C ASN A 221 11.60 -8.68 -10.43
N ARG A 222 11.56 -10.03 -10.43
CA ARG A 222 12.10 -10.84 -11.54
C ARG A 222 11.36 -10.56 -12.85
N THR A 223 10.03 -10.45 -12.77
CA THR A 223 9.18 -10.18 -13.95
C THR A 223 9.37 -8.75 -14.48
N ARG A 224 9.55 -7.75 -13.59
CA ARG A 224 9.81 -6.34 -13.95
C ARG A 224 11.13 -6.15 -14.70
N GLN A 225 12.14 -7.00 -14.45
CA GLN A 225 13.41 -6.96 -15.19
C GLN A 225 13.25 -7.47 -16.63
N ALA A 226 12.43 -8.50 -16.85
CA ALA A 226 12.20 -9.10 -18.17
C ALA A 226 11.48 -8.14 -19.15
N THR A 227 10.60 -7.26 -18.66
CA THR A 227 9.82 -6.32 -19.49
C THR A 227 10.47 -4.94 -19.66
N ARG A 228 11.79 -4.79 -19.41
CA ARG A 228 12.48 -3.50 -19.53
C ARG A 228 12.59 -3.07 -21.01
N PRO A 229 12.10 -1.86 -21.39
CA PRO A 229 12.29 -1.34 -22.74
C PRO A 229 13.77 -1.04 -23.02
N ARG A 230 14.19 -1.16 -24.29
CA ARG A 230 15.56 -0.90 -24.75
C ARG A 230 15.62 0.37 -25.62
N GLY A 231 16.80 0.98 -25.76
CA GLY A 231 17.06 2.09 -26.69
C GLY A 231 16.26 3.37 -26.39
N LEU A 232 15.75 4.05 -27.43
CA LEU A 232 15.03 5.32 -27.32
C LEU A 232 13.78 5.25 -26.43
N ALA A 233 13.13 4.08 -26.36
CA ALA A 233 12.00 3.86 -25.47
C ALA A 233 12.42 3.88 -23.98
N LEU A 234 13.63 3.43 -23.66
CA LEU A 234 14.21 3.56 -22.31
C LEU A 234 14.44 5.04 -21.98
N VAL A 235 15.04 5.80 -22.90
CA VAL A 235 15.32 7.25 -22.72
C VAL A 235 14.02 8.03 -22.50
N LYS A 236 13.02 7.83 -23.35
CA LYS A 236 11.70 8.47 -23.21
C LYS A 236 11.02 8.12 -21.89
N ARG A 237 11.11 6.86 -21.46
CA ARG A 237 10.62 6.41 -20.14
C ARG A 237 11.35 7.11 -19.01
N GLN A 238 12.67 7.25 -19.10
CA GLN A 238 13.50 7.85 -18.05
C GLN A 238 13.25 9.36 -17.93
N LEU A 239 13.11 10.08 -19.03
CA LEU A 239 12.70 11.49 -19.04
C LEU A 239 11.33 11.70 -18.41
N ARG A 240 10.34 10.88 -18.80
CA ARG A 240 8.98 10.94 -18.23
C ARG A 240 9.01 10.62 -16.73
N ARG A 241 9.78 9.62 -16.31
CA ARG A 241 9.96 9.26 -14.89
C ARG A 241 10.56 10.43 -14.12
N ASN A 242 11.63 11.03 -14.62
CA ASN A 242 12.29 12.16 -13.98
C ASN A 242 11.36 13.37 -13.85
N TYR A 243 10.56 13.68 -14.88
CA TYR A 243 9.55 14.74 -14.79
C TYR A 243 8.57 14.49 -13.64
N TYR A 244 7.96 13.29 -13.57
CA TYR A 244 7.01 12.98 -12.51
C TYR A 244 7.69 12.95 -11.13
N ASP A 245 8.90 12.41 -11.03
CA ASP A 245 9.66 12.37 -9.77
C ASP A 245 9.94 13.78 -9.23
N LEU A 246 10.18 14.76 -10.12
CA LEU A 246 10.54 16.12 -9.74
C LEU A 246 9.37 17.11 -9.68
N ARG A 247 8.22 16.82 -10.31
CA ARG A 247 7.14 17.82 -10.48
C ARG A 247 6.60 18.38 -9.16
N LEU A 248 6.60 17.60 -8.08
CA LEU A 248 6.09 18.03 -6.78
C LEU A 248 7.17 18.62 -5.87
N VAL A 249 8.44 18.49 -6.25
CA VAL A 249 9.58 18.95 -5.43
C VAL A 249 9.49 20.45 -5.14
N PRO A 250 9.21 21.36 -6.09
CA PRO A 250 9.10 22.79 -5.79
C PRO A 250 8.04 23.10 -4.73
N ARG A 251 6.87 22.44 -4.82
CA ARG A 251 5.78 22.58 -3.86
C ARG A 251 6.16 22.01 -2.49
N GLN A 252 6.78 20.84 -2.46
CA GLN A 252 7.21 20.19 -1.21
C GLN A 252 8.29 21.01 -0.51
N VAL A 253 9.26 21.54 -1.25
CA VAL A 253 10.30 22.44 -0.72
C VAL A 253 9.65 23.69 -0.12
N ALA A 254 8.73 24.34 -0.84
CA ALA A 254 7.98 25.48 -0.29
C ALA A 254 7.22 25.10 0.99
N GLN A 255 6.51 23.97 1.00
CA GLN A 255 5.79 23.49 2.19
C GLN A 255 6.72 23.23 3.38
N VAL A 256 7.93 22.74 3.16
CA VAL A 256 8.93 22.55 4.21
C VAL A 256 9.47 23.90 4.70
N LEU A 257 9.83 24.81 3.79
CA LEU A 257 10.34 26.15 4.11
C LEU A 257 9.33 26.98 4.93
N PHE A 258 8.04 26.89 4.60
CA PHE A 258 6.96 27.56 5.33
C PHE A 258 6.43 26.74 6.53
N GLY A 259 7.13 25.68 6.95
CA GLY A 259 6.82 24.90 8.15
C GLY A 259 5.52 24.09 8.09
N GLN A 260 4.94 23.89 6.90
CA GLN A 260 3.72 23.11 6.66
C GLN A 260 4.00 21.62 6.49
N ALA A 261 5.22 21.26 6.08
CA ALA A 261 5.67 19.89 5.93
C ALA A 261 6.99 19.63 6.67
N ARG A 262 7.34 18.36 6.86
CA ARG A 262 8.63 17.91 7.39
C ARG A 262 9.14 16.76 6.55
N VAL A 263 10.44 16.76 6.27
CA VAL A 263 11.15 15.62 5.71
C VAL A 263 11.55 14.71 6.86
N VAL A 264 11.20 13.42 6.78
CA VAL A 264 11.48 12.44 7.83
C VAL A 264 11.94 11.11 7.21
N LYS A 265 12.73 10.34 7.95
CA LYS A 265 12.88 8.90 7.70
C LYS A 265 11.69 8.16 8.31
N ILE A 266 11.49 6.91 7.90
CA ILE A 266 10.52 6.00 8.53
C ILE A 266 11.32 5.01 9.38
N PRO A 267 11.37 5.18 10.71
CA PRO A 267 12.01 4.21 11.59
C PRO A 267 11.16 2.94 11.69
N ILE A 268 11.82 1.83 12.00
CA ILE A 268 11.17 0.58 12.42
C ILE A 268 11.30 0.48 13.94
N VAL A 269 10.35 -0.19 14.57
CA VAL A 269 10.42 -0.60 15.99
C VAL A 269 10.46 -2.11 16.03
#